data_AF-A0A933K9H9-F1
#
_entry.id   AF-A0A933K9H9-F1
#
_cell.length_a   1.000
_cell.length_b   1.000
_cell.length_c   1.000
_cell.angle_alpha   90.00
_cell.angle_beta   90.00
_cell.angle_gamma   90.00
#
_symmetry.space_group_name_H-M   'P 1'
#
loop_
_entity.id
_entity.type
_entity.pdbx_description
1 polymer ?
#
loop_
_entity_poly.entity_id
_entity_poly.type
_entity_poly.pdbx_seq_one_letter_code
_entity_poly.pdbx_strand_id
1 'polypeptide(L)' 'MGMKGKANELLKAAMELAPGDRAELAVEIIASIDGMPDADADAAWAIELERRARAAHDGVSRGKDLASVRDRIERELKR' A
#
# COMPACT_ATOMS: atom_id res chain seq x y z
N MET A 1 0.28 -29.05 -14.62
CA MET A 1 -0.18 -28.31 -13.43
C MET A 1 0.05 -26.82 -13.72
N GLY A 2 -1.01 -26.04 -13.99
CA GLY A 2 -0.85 -24.64 -14.40
C GLY A 2 -0.32 -23.78 -13.24
N MET A 3 0.28 -22.62 -13.55
CA MET A 3 0.81 -21.66 -12.55
C MET A 3 -0.14 -21.40 -11.36
N LYS A 4 -1.45 -21.42 -11.59
CA LYS A 4 -2.48 -21.27 -10.55
C LYS A 4 -2.46 -22.36 -9.46
N GLY A 5 -2.06 -23.59 -9.80
CA GLY A 5 -1.97 -24.70 -8.84
C GLY A 5 -0.83 -24.51 -7.83
N LYS A 6 0.38 -24.20 -8.34
CA LYS A 6 1.55 -23.94 -7.49
C LYS A 6 1.39 -22.67 -6.65
N ALA A 7 0.77 -21.62 -7.20
CA ALA A 7 0.46 -20.41 -6.46
C ALA A 7 -0.49 -20.66 -5.28
N ASN A 8 -1.52 -21.50 -5.47
CA ASN A 8 -2.45 -21.87 -4.40
C ASN A 8 -1.77 -22.70 -3.30
N GLU A 9 -0.85 -23.59 -3.64
CA GLU A 9 -0.09 -24.37 -2.65
C GLU A 9 0.82 -23.46 -1.81
N LEU A 10 1.53 -22.53 -2.44
CA LEU A 10 2.35 -21.54 -1.76
C LEU A 10 1.51 -20.63 -0.86
N LEU A 11 0.34 -20.20 -1.33
CA LEU A 11 -0.59 -19.41 -0.52
C LEU A 11 -1.06 -20.18 0.71
N LYS A 12 -1.41 -21.46 0.55
CA LYS A 12 -1.82 -22.30 1.67
C LYS A 12 -0.71 -22.44 2.71
N ALA A 13 0.51 -22.73 2.27
CA ALA A 13 1.68 -22.83 3.15
C ALA A 13 1.98 -21.50 3.85
N ALA A 14 1.88 -20.37 3.13
CA ALA A 14 2.07 -19.05 3.71
C ALA A 14 1.04 -18.77 4.82
N MET A 15 -0.21 -19.20 4.67
CA MET A 15 -1.25 -19.00 5.70
C MET A 15 -1.02 -19.80 6.98
N GLU A 16 -0.19 -20.84 6.95
CA GLU A 16 0.18 -21.65 8.13
C GLU A 16 1.31 -21.01 8.96
N LEU A 17 2.01 -20.00 8.41
CA LEU A 17 3.09 -19.29 9.11
C LEU A 17 2.57 -18.35 10.21
N ALA A 18 3.44 -18.07 11.18
CA ALA A 18 3.19 -17.06 12.20
C ALA A 18 3.02 -15.66 11.56
N PRO A 19 2.26 -14.74 12.18
CA PRO A 19 2.00 -13.42 11.60
C PRO A 19 3.25 -12.62 11.19
N GLY A 20 4.35 -12.72 11.95
CA GLY A 20 5.63 -12.08 11.63
C GLY A 20 6.25 -12.64 10.35
N ASP A 21 6.47 -13.95 10.31
CA ASP A 21 7.05 -14.65 9.15
C ASP A 21 6.21 -14.45 7.87
N ARG A 22 4.88 -14.39 7.99
CA ARG A 22 4.00 -14.04 6.86
C ARG A 22 4.23 -12.63 6.36
N ALA A 23 4.41 -11.66 7.26
CA ALA A 23 4.64 -10.28 6.90
C ALA A 23 5.98 -10.14 6.17
N GLU A 24 7.03 -10.79 6.67
CA GLU A 24 8.34 -10.83 6.01
C GLU A 24 8.25 -11.45 4.61
N LEU A 25 7.60 -12.61 4.48
CA LEU A 25 7.38 -13.24 3.17
C LEU A 25 6.60 -12.33 2.21
N ALA A 26 5.59 -11.61 2.70
CA ALA A 26 4.81 -10.68 1.87
C ALA A 26 5.67 -9.52 1.37
N VAL A 27 6.56 -8.97 2.20
CA VAL A 27 7.51 -7.91 1.80
C VAL A 27 8.42 -8.40 0.68
N GLU A 28 9.01 -9.59 0.83
CA GLU A 28 9.90 -10.17 -0.19
C GLU A 28 9.16 -10.44 -1.52
N ILE A 29 7.92 -10.94 -1.45
CA ILE A 29 7.10 -11.15 -2.66
C ILE A 29 6.79 -9.81 -3.34
N ILE A 30 6.44 -8.77 -2.58
CA ILE A 30 6.17 -7.43 -3.12
C ILE A 30 7.44 -6.84 -3.75
N ALA A 31 8.59 -6.96 -3.07
CA ALA A 31 9.87 -6.51 -3.60
C ALA A 31 10.24 -7.26 -4.89
N SER A 32 9.88 -8.54 -5.02
CA SER A 32 10.17 -9.34 -6.21
C SER A 32 9.38 -8.92 -7.46
N ILE A 33 8.27 -8.20 -7.29
CA ILE A 33 7.43 -7.68 -8.38
C ILE A 33 7.65 -6.19 -8.64
N ASP A 34 8.45 -5.52 -7.81
CA ASP A 34 8.86 -4.14 -8.06
C ASP A 34 9.79 -4.17 -9.27
N GLY A 35 9.23 -3.77 -10.42
CA GLY A 35 9.94 -3.76 -11.70
C GLY A 35 11.05 -2.72 -11.71
N MET A 36 11.63 -2.46 -12.88
CA MET A 36 12.50 -1.30 -13.02
C MET A 36 11.72 -0.04 -12.57
N PRO A 37 12.34 0.83 -11.74
CA PRO A 37 11.71 2.08 -11.35
C PRO A 37 11.25 2.83 -12.59
N ASP A 38 10.00 3.29 -12.59
CA ASP A 38 9.51 4.20 -13.61
C ASP A 38 10.26 5.53 -13.45
N ALA A 39 11.09 5.87 -14.44
CA ALA A 39 11.92 7.07 -14.42
C ALA A 39 11.08 8.36 -14.36
N ASP A 40 9.82 8.30 -14.78
CA ASP A 40 8.91 9.44 -14.75
C ASP A 40 8.04 9.47 -13.48
N ALA A 41 8.14 8.47 -12.59
CA ALA A 41 7.32 8.40 -11.38
C ALA A 41 7.46 9.64 -10.52
N ASP A 42 8.69 10.10 -10.26
CA ASP A 42 8.95 11.28 -9.43
C ASP A 42 8.33 12.55 -10.03
N ALA A 43 8.44 12.71 -11.36
CA ALA A 43 7.86 13.83 -12.07
C ALA A 43 6.32 13.78 -12.04
N ALA A 44 5.72 12.61 -12.26
CA ALA A 44 4.28 12.39 -12.18
C ALA A 44 3.74 12.66 -10.77
N TRP A 45 4.46 12.24 -9.73
CA TRP A 45 4.13 12.51 -8.33
C TRP A 45 4.23 13.99 -7.98
N ALA A 46 5.25 14.69 -8.46
CA ALA A 46 5.39 16.13 -8.26
C ALA A 46 4.20 16.90 -8.86
N ILE A 47 3.78 16.54 -10.07
CA ILE A 47 2.61 17.13 -10.75
C ILE A 47 1.33 16.90 -9.92
N GLU A 48 1.10 15.67 -9.45
CA GLU A 48 -0.08 15.35 -8.66
C GLU A 48 -0.08 16.04 -7.29
N LEU A 49 1.08 16.12 -6.62
CA LEU A 49 1.23 16.84 -5.36
C LEU A 49 0.91 18.33 -5.53
N GLU A 50 1.43 18.96 -6.58
CA GLU A 50 1.18 20.37 -6.85
C GLU A 50 -0.32 20.61 -7.18
N ARG A 51 -0.93 19.72 -7.95
CA ARG A 51 -2.38 19.75 -8.22
C ARG A 51 -3.20 19.65 -6.93
N ARG A 52 -2.83 18.75 -6.00
CA ARG A 52 -3.53 18.58 -4.71
C ARG A 52 -3.30 19.76 -3.77
N ALA A 53 -2.10 20.31 -3.75
CA ALA A 53 -1.77 21.50 -2.97
C ALA A 53 -2.61 22.70 -3.41
N ARG A 54 -2.71 22.95 -4.72
CA ARG A 54 -3.61 23.97 -5.28
C ARG A 54 -5.07 23.72 -4.92
N ALA A 55 -5.57 22.51 -5.10
CA ALA A 55 -6.95 22.19 -4.74
C ALA A 55 -7.24 22.43 -3.25
N ALA A 56 -6.28 22.16 -2.36
CA ALA A 56 -6.40 22.46 -0.94
C ALA A 56 -6.37 23.97 -0.66
N HIS A 57 -5.44 24.69 -1.28
CA HIS A 57 -5.29 26.14 -1.15
C HIS A 57 -6.55 26.89 -1.61
N ASP A 58 -7.08 26.51 -2.77
CA ASP A 58 -8.27 27.12 -3.37
C ASP A 58 -9.59 26.69 -2.68
N GLY A 59 -9.51 25.84 -1.65
CA GLY A 59 -10.66 25.34 -0.91
C GLY A 59 -11.53 24.33 -1.68
N VAL A 60 -11.07 23.88 -2.85
CA VAL A 60 -11.71 22.82 -3.65
C VAL A 60 -11.65 21.47 -2.93
N SER A 61 -10.57 21.21 -2.19
CA SER A 61 -10.39 20.04 -1.33
C SER A 61 -10.22 20.48 0.11
N ARG A 62 -11.17 20.14 0.98
CA ARG A 62 -11.14 20.51 2.40
C ARG A 62 -10.38 19.53 3.30
N GLY A 63 -9.92 18.41 2.74
CA GLY A 63 -9.31 17.33 3.51
C GLY A 63 -10.24 16.75 4.58
N LYS A 64 -9.66 16.06 5.56
CA LYS A 64 -10.33 15.63 6.79
C LYS A 64 -9.49 16.08 7.97
N ASP A 65 -10.14 16.31 9.10
CA ASP A 65 -9.45 16.60 10.35
C ASP A 65 -8.51 15.43 10.74
N LEU A 66 -7.26 15.77 11.06
CA LEU A 66 -6.21 14.78 11.33
C LEU A 66 -6.51 13.96 12.58
N ALA A 67 -7.02 14.59 13.64
CA ALA A 67 -7.35 13.88 14.88
C ALA A 67 -8.43 12.83 14.62
N SER A 68 -9.48 13.20 13.90
CA SER A 68 -10.56 12.30 13.50
C SER A 68 -10.07 11.12 12.63
N VAL A 69 -9.13 11.37 11.71
CA VAL A 69 -8.53 10.31 10.88
C VAL A 69 -7.65 9.39 11.72
N ARG A 70 -6.80 9.95 12.59
CA ARG A 70 -5.92 9.19 13.48
C ARG A 70 -6.72 8.28 14.41
N ASP A 71 -7.72 8.83 15.09
CA ASP A 71 -8.57 8.08 16.02
C ASP A 71 -9.27 6.91 15.33
N ARG A 72 -9.66 7.07 14.06
CA ARG A 72 -10.24 5.99 13.27
C ARG A 72 -9.23 4.88 12.99
N ILE A 73 -8.03 5.23 12.53
CA ILE A 73 -6.96 4.26 12.23
C ILE A 73 -6.59 3.48 13.49
N GLU A 74 -6.45 4.16 14.64
CA GLU A 74 -6.14 3.47 15.90
C GLU A 74 -7.22 2.48 16.34
N ARG A 75 -8.50 2.79 16.09
CA ARG A 75 -9.59 1.83 16.36
C ARG A 75 -9.55 0.64 15.40
N GLU A 76 -9.19 0.86 14.14
CA GLU A 76 -9.07 -0.20 13.13
C GLU A 76 -7.89 -1.14 13.42
N LEU A 77 -6.75 -0.60 13.88
CA LEU A 77 -5.55 -1.39 14.22
C LEU A 77 -5.65 -2.17 15.53
N LYS A 78 -6.57 -1.82 16.43
CA LYS A 78 -6.80 -2.53 17.71
C LYS A 78 -7.75 -3.73 17.58
N ARG A 79 -8.31 -3.97 16.40
CA ARG A 79 -9.19 -5.11 16.09
C ARG A 79 -8.38 -6.27 15.54
#